data_AF-A0A0F3NAB7-F1
#
_entry.id   AF-A0A0F3NAB7-F1
#
_cell.length_a   1.000
_cell.length_b   1.000
_cell.length_c   1.000
_cell.angle_alpha   90.00
_cell.angle_beta   90.00
_cell.angle_gamma   90.00
#
_symmetry.space_group_name_H-M   'P 1'
#
loop_
_entity.id
_entity.type
_entity.pdbx_description
1 polymer ?
#
loop_
_entity_poly.entity_id
_entity_poly.type
_entity_poly.pdbx_seq_one_letter_code
_entity_poly.pdbx_strand_id
1 'polypeptide(L)'
;MRKEEEDLVKQKGILSSEAFEAKVMEFRQAVEAMNKDVETKMSELEVMYGNAIAQVYDKIQKISELQAAEKGASVVLFMSRGQASYVDEKADITEKILETLNKDLSRVSLGN
;
A
#
# COMPACT_ATOMS: atom_id res chain seq x y z
N MET A 1 12.73 18.09 -14.59
CA MET A 1 11.60 18.23 -15.52
C MET A 1 11.17 19.66 -15.78
N ARG A 2 10.37 20.34 -14.94
CA ARG A 2 9.83 21.68 -15.30
C ARG A 2 10.89 22.73 -15.67
N LYS A 3 11.99 22.77 -14.91
CA LYS A 3 13.12 23.67 -15.19
C LYS A 3 13.86 23.30 -16.50
N GLU A 4 14.05 22.02 -16.77
CA GLU A 4 14.69 21.54 -18.01
C GLU A 4 13.82 21.80 -19.24
N GLU A 5 12.50 21.71 -19.10
CA GLU A 5 11.54 22.07 -20.14
C GLU A 5 11.60 23.58 -20.46
N GLU A 6 11.59 24.42 -19.43
CA GLU A 6 11.73 25.88 -19.57
C GLU A 6 13.06 26.27 -20.22
N ASP A 7 14.15 25.59 -19.86
CA ASP A 7 15.47 25.82 -20.44
C ASP A 7 15.58 25.29 -21.87
N LEU A 8 14.87 24.21 -22.21
CA LEU A 8 14.77 23.70 -23.58
C LEU A 8 14.03 24.72 -24.47
N VAL A 9 12.90 25.27 -24.03
CA VAL A 9 12.13 26.28 -24.79
C VAL A 9 12.97 27.52 -25.10
N LYS A 10 13.78 28.00 -24.14
CA LYS A 10 14.69 29.14 -24.34
C LYS A 10 15.77 28.88 -25.40
N GLN A 11 16.19 27.63 -25.57
CA GLN A 11 17.24 27.25 -26.53
C GLN A 11 16.75 27.15 -27.98
N LYS A 12 15.43 27.16 -28.22
CA LYS A 12 14.82 27.06 -29.56
C LYS A 12 15.27 28.13 -30.54
N GLY A 13 15.58 29.34 -30.06
CA GLY A 13 16.09 30.45 -30.88
C GLY A 13 17.61 30.56 -30.95
N ILE A 14 18.34 29.69 -30.24
CA ILE A 14 19.81 29.75 -30.09
C ILE A 14 20.48 28.57 -30.80
N LEU A 15 19.85 27.39 -30.79
CA LEU A 15 20.37 26.17 -31.40
C LEU A 15 19.99 26.07 -32.88
N SER A 16 20.79 25.30 -33.64
CA SER A 16 20.36 24.81 -34.96
C SER A 16 19.16 23.86 -34.80
N SER A 17 18.34 23.73 -35.84
CA SER A 17 17.17 22.85 -35.83
C SER A 17 17.53 21.41 -35.44
N GLU A 18 18.62 20.87 -35.98
CA GLU A 18 19.11 19.52 -35.68
C GLU A 18 19.55 19.37 -34.21
N ALA A 19 20.29 20.34 -33.67
CA ALA A 19 20.72 20.31 -32.28
C ALA A 19 19.55 20.48 -31.30
N PHE A 20 18.54 21.27 -31.68
CA PHE A 20 17.32 21.41 -30.90
C PHE A 20 16.48 20.14 -30.90
N GLU A 21 16.31 19.50 -32.06
CA GLU A 21 15.59 18.22 -32.19
C GLU A 21 16.26 17.11 -31.37
N ALA A 22 17.58 17.02 -31.40
CA ALA A 22 18.34 16.07 -30.56
C ALA A 22 18.04 16.27 -29.07
N LYS A 23 18.07 17.52 -28.57
CA LYS A 23 17.74 17.81 -27.16
C LYS A 23 16.28 17.52 -26.81
N VAL A 24 15.35 17.74 -27.73
CA VAL A 24 13.93 17.38 -27.52
C VAL A 24 13.77 15.87 -27.39
N MET A 25 14.50 15.08 -28.19
CA MET A 25 14.48 13.62 -28.07
C MET A 25 15.07 13.15 -26.74
N GLU A 26 16.23 13.69 -26.33
CA GLU A 26 16.85 13.38 -25.04
C GLU A 26 15.93 13.72 -23.87
N PHE A 27 15.28 14.90 -23.89
CA PHE A 27 14.33 15.30 -22.86
C PHE A 27 13.12 14.36 -22.79
N ARG A 28 12.57 13.94 -23.94
CA ARG A 28 11.47 12.97 -23.99
C ARG A 28 11.87 11.62 -23.39
N GLN A 29 13.06 11.12 -23.73
CA GLN A 29 13.58 9.87 -23.16
C GLN A 29 13.77 9.98 -21.65
N ALA A 30 14.28 11.12 -21.15
CA ALA A 30 14.42 11.36 -19.73
C ALA A 30 13.06 11.38 -19.00
N VAL A 31 12.04 12.01 -19.60
CA VAL A 31 10.67 12.04 -19.07
C VAL A 31 10.07 10.63 -19.02
N GLU A 32 10.23 9.86 -20.08
CA GLU A 32 9.75 8.48 -20.15
C GLU A 32 10.41 7.59 -19.10
N ALA A 33 11.74 7.67 -18.96
CA ALA A 33 12.49 6.93 -17.95
C ALA A 33 12.05 7.30 -16.52
N MET A 34 11.86 8.59 -16.24
CA MET A 34 11.36 9.05 -14.93
C MET A 34 9.95 8.53 -14.64
N ASN A 35 9.03 8.61 -15.61
CA ASN A 35 7.67 8.12 -15.44
C ASN A 35 7.65 6.61 -15.14
N LYS A 36 8.48 5.84 -15.85
CA LYS A 36 8.64 4.40 -15.61
C LYS A 36 9.19 4.08 -14.21
N ASP A 37 10.17 4.85 -13.74
CA ASP A 37 10.71 4.72 -12.38
C ASP A 37 9.64 5.01 -11.32
N VAL A 38 8.83 6.06 -11.52
CA VAL A 38 7.70 6.38 -10.63
C VAL A 38 6.67 5.25 -10.60
N GLU A 39 6.27 4.74 -11.77
CA GLU A 39 5.33 3.62 -11.86
C GLU A 39 5.85 2.36 -11.15
N THR A 40 7.13 2.04 -11.35
CA THR A 40 7.78 0.91 -10.68
C THR A 40 7.74 1.07 -9.16
N LYS A 41 8.12 2.23 -8.63
CA LYS A 41 8.11 2.51 -7.20
C LYS A 41 6.70 2.49 -6.60
N MET A 42 5.70 2.97 -7.35
CA MET A 42 4.31 2.90 -6.91
C MET A 42 3.83 1.45 -6.84
N SER A 43 4.15 0.62 -7.82
CA SER A 43 3.82 -0.80 -7.82
C SER A 43 4.51 -1.54 -6.67
N GLU A 44 5.80 -1.28 -6.43
CA GLU A 44 6.53 -1.82 -5.28
C GLU A 44 5.86 -1.44 -3.96
N LEU A 45 5.48 -0.16 -3.79
CA LEU A 45 4.78 0.32 -2.60
C LEU A 45 3.42 -0.36 -2.39
N GLU A 46 2.66 -0.59 -3.46
CA GLU A 46 1.38 -1.31 -3.39
C GLU A 46 1.57 -2.76 -2.94
N VAL A 47 2.59 -3.46 -3.46
CA VAL A 47 2.93 -4.82 -3.04
C VAL A 47 3.35 -4.85 -1.57
N MET A 48 4.21 -3.91 -1.16
CA MET A 48 4.66 -3.74 0.22
C MET A 48 3.48 -3.52 1.17
N TYR A 49 2.56 -2.64 0.80
CA TYR A 49 1.34 -2.37 1.55
C TYR A 49 0.45 -3.62 1.65
N GLY A 50 0.23 -4.32 0.53
CA GLY A 50 -0.55 -5.56 0.50
C GLY A 50 0.01 -6.63 1.43
N ASN A 51 1.34 -6.83 1.41
CA ASN A 51 2.02 -7.77 2.31
C ASN A 51 1.91 -7.37 3.78
N ALA A 52 1.99 -6.08 4.09
CA ALA A 52 1.83 -5.58 5.45
C ALA A 52 0.41 -5.82 5.97
N ILE A 53 -0.60 -5.55 5.16
CA ILE A 53 -2.00 -5.81 5.52
C ILE A 53 -2.25 -7.32 5.70
N ALA A 54 -1.66 -8.17 4.84
CA ALA A 54 -1.76 -9.62 4.99
C ALA A 54 -1.21 -10.13 6.33
N GLN A 55 -0.09 -9.58 6.80
CA GLN A 55 0.47 -9.92 8.13
C GLN A 55 -0.53 -9.60 9.26
N VAL A 56 -1.22 -8.47 9.18
CA VAL A 56 -2.23 -8.09 10.18
C VAL A 56 -3.41 -9.05 10.15
N TYR A 57 -3.94 -9.38 8.97
CA TYR A 57 -5.06 -10.32 8.84
C TYR A 57 -4.73 -11.73 9.30
N ASP A 58 -3.56 -12.27 8.94
CA ASP A 58 -3.09 -13.58 9.41
C ASP A 58 -3.00 -13.62 10.94
N LYS A 59 -2.48 -12.55 11.55
CA LYS A 59 -2.39 -12.46 13.00
C LYS A 59 -3.76 -12.37 13.66
N ILE A 60 -4.68 -11.57 13.11
CA ILE A 60 -6.08 -11.50 13.58
C ILE A 60 -6.73 -12.89 13.52
N GLN A 61 -6.57 -13.61 12.41
CA GLN A 61 -7.16 -14.94 12.24
C GLN A 61 -6.64 -15.92 13.30
N LYS A 62 -5.32 -15.97 13.51
CA LYS A 62 -4.71 -16.83 14.53
C LYS A 62 -5.19 -16.50 15.95
N ILE A 63 -5.31 -15.21 16.28
CA ILE A 63 -5.84 -14.79 17.58
C ILE A 63 -7.31 -15.21 17.72
N SER A 64 -8.12 -15.04 16.67
CA SER A 64 -9.53 -15.45 16.65
C SER A 64 -9.70 -16.96 16.87
N GLU A 65 -8.87 -17.79 16.22
CA GLU A 65 -8.89 -19.24 16.39
C GLU A 65 -8.58 -19.66 17.84
N LEU A 66 -7.59 -19.02 18.46
CA LEU A 66 -7.26 -19.26 19.88
C LEU A 66 -8.41 -18.87 20.80
N GLN A 67 -8.99 -17.68 20.59
CA GLN A 67 -10.12 -17.20 21.40
C GLN A 67 -11.38 -18.07 21.24
N ALA A 68 -11.62 -18.58 20.03
CA ALA A 68 -12.72 -19.51 19.78
C ALA A 68 -12.51 -20.84 20.52
N ALA A 69 -11.30 -21.40 20.47
CA ALA A 69 -10.96 -22.61 21.21
C ALA A 69 -11.13 -22.44 22.73
N GLU A 70 -10.68 -21.32 23.30
CA GLU A 70 -10.85 -20.99 24.72
C GLU A 70 -12.33 -20.89 25.14
N LYS A 71 -13.20 -20.40 24.23
CA LYS A 71 -14.64 -20.23 24.47
C LYS A 71 -15.48 -21.44 24.07
N GLY A 72 -14.87 -22.49 23.52
CA GLY A 72 -15.58 -23.64 22.98
C GLY A 72 -16.47 -23.31 21.76
N ALA A 73 -16.12 -22.25 21.02
CA ALA A 73 -16.84 -21.84 19.82
C ALA A 73 -16.33 -22.62 18.60
N SER A 74 -17.27 -23.11 17.77
CA SER A 74 -16.94 -23.87 16.55
C SER A 74 -16.77 -22.99 15.31
N VAL A 75 -17.16 -21.70 15.39
CA VAL A 75 -17.11 -20.76 14.26
C VAL A 75 -16.84 -19.34 14.75
N VAL A 76 -16.04 -18.60 13.98
CA VAL A 76 -15.86 -17.15 14.12
C VAL A 76 -16.34 -16.49 12.83
N LEU A 77 -17.15 -15.44 12.97
CA LEU A 77 -17.69 -14.68 11.85
C LEU A 77 -17.16 -13.25 11.88
N PHE A 78 -16.46 -12.85 10.83
CA PHE A 78 -16.01 -11.47 10.65
C PHE A 78 -17.11 -10.68 9.95
N MET A 79 -17.88 -9.92 10.72
CA MET A 79 -19.02 -9.16 10.22
C MET A 79 -18.95 -7.70 10.62
N SER A 80 -19.46 -6.83 9.75
CA SER A 80 -19.64 -5.42 10.04
C SER A 80 -20.80 -5.21 11.02
N ARG A 81 -20.73 -4.15 11.82
CA ARG A 81 -21.82 -3.76 12.72
C ARG A 81 -23.13 -3.61 11.93
N GLY A 82 -24.19 -4.26 12.39
CA GLY A 82 -25.51 -4.23 11.77
C GLY A 82 -25.81 -5.33 10.76
N GLN A 83 -24.85 -6.21 10.42
CA GLN A 83 -25.14 -7.41 9.59
C GLN A 83 -25.93 -8.49 10.35
N ALA A 84 -25.88 -8.46 11.68
CA ALA A 84 -26.69 -9.29 12.55
C ALA A 84 -27.73 -8.43 13.27
N SER A 85 -28.98 -8.92 13.31
CA SER A 85 -30.06 -8.24 14.04
C SER A 85 -29.86 -8.32 15.56
N TYR A 86 -29.11 -9.31 16.04
CA TYR A 86 -28.74 -9.47 17.44
C TYR A 86 -27.41 -10.23 17.56
N VAL A 87 -26.54 -9.77 18.45
CA VAL A 87 -25.31 -10.44 18.88
C VAL A 87 -25.22 -10.28 20.40
N ASP A 88 -25.04 -11.38 21.12
CA ASP A 88 -24.76 -11.31 22.56
C ASP A 88 -23.38 -10.66 22.77
N GLU A 89 -23.27 -9.69 23.68
CA GLU A 89 -22.01 -8.99 23.95
C GLU A 89 -20.85 -9.93 24.30
N LYS A 90 -21.13 -11.11 24.89
CA LYS A 90 -20.11 -12.11 25.23
C LYS A 90 -19.59 -12.87 24.02
N ALA A 91 -20.35 -12.88 22.93
CA ALA A 91 -19.98 -13.47 21.65
C ALA A 91 -19.11 -12.51 20.81
N ASP A 92 -19.18 -11.19 21.07
CA ASP A 92 -18.27 -10.23 20.46
C ASP A 92 -16.88 -10.33 21.10
N ILE A 93 -15.92 -10.81 20.30
CA ILE A 93 -14.52 -10.98 20.71
C ILE A 93 -13.60 -9.90 20.12
N THR A 94 -14.16 -8.88 19.46
CA THR A 94 -13.40 -7.87 18.70
C THR A 94 -12.38 -7.15 19.57
N GLU A 95 -12.80 -6.59 20.71
CA GLU A 95 -11.91 -5.85 21.61
C GLU A 95 -10.77 -6.74 22.12
N LYS A 96 -11.09 -7.99 22.47
CA LYS A 96 -10.08 -8.93 22.96
C LYS A 96 -9.05 -9.30 21.90
N ILE A 97 -9.48 -9.46 20.65
CA ILE A 97 -8.59 -9.66 19.51
C ILE A 97 -7.70 -8.44 19.32
N LEU A 98 -8.25 -7.23 19.33
CA LEU A 98 -7.49 -5.99 19.15
C LEU A 98 -6.46 -5.76 20.26
N GLU A 99 -6.81 -6.02 21.53
CA GLU A 99 -5.87 -5.98 22.64
C GLU A 99 -4.69 -6.94 22.46
N THR A 100 -4.98 -8.16 22.01
CA THR A 100 -3.96 -9.19 21.80
C THR A 100 -3.10 -8.86 20.58
N LEU A 101 -3.72 -8.38 19.51
CA LEU A 101 -3.04 -7.93 18.30
C LEU A 101 -2.06 -6.80 18.60
N ASN A 102 -2.49 -5.78 19.35
CA ASN A 102 -1.65 -4.63 19.70
C ASN A 102 -0.45 -5.03 20.57
N LYS A 103 -0.58 -6.08 21.39
CA LYS A 103 0.53 -6.63 22.18
C LYS A 103 1.51 -7.43 21.32
N ASP A 104 0.98 -8.31 20.47
CA ASP A 104 1.78 -9.26 19.71
C ASP A 104 2.39 -8.69 18.42
N LEU A 105 1.73 -7.68 17.83
CA LEU A 105 2.11 -7.07 16.55
C LEU A 105 2.08 -5.54 16.68
N SER A 106 2.97 -5.01 17.51
CA SER A 106 3.11 -3.55 17.71
C SER A 106 3.69 -2.80 16.50
N ARG A 107 4.31 -3.52 15.56
CA ARG A 107 4.86 -2.99 14.31
C ARG A 107 4.68 -4.00 13.18
N VAL A 108 4.44 -3.50 11.98
CA VAL A 108 4.37 -4.28 10.75
C VAL A 108 5.50 -3.86 9.83
N SER A 109 6.21 -4.83 9.24
CA SER A 109 7.22 -4.51 8.24
C SER A 109 6.55 -4.31 6.88
N LEU A 110 6.89 -3.21 6.20
CA LEU A 110 6.44 -2.96 4.83
C LEU A 110 7.26 -3.75 3.79
N GLY A 111 8.35 -4.43 4.17
CA GLY A 111 9.17 -5.23 3.25
C GLY A 111 10.16 -6.14 3.99
N ASN A 112 11.00 -6.86 3.24
CA ASN A 112 12.28 -7.37 3.74
C ASN A 112 13.35 -6.27 3.60
#